data_AF-A0A5S3USH5-F1
#
_entry.id   AF-A0A5S3USH5-F1
#
_cell.length_a   1.000
_cell.length_b   1.000
_cell.length_c   1.000
_cell.angle_alpha   90.00
_cell.angle_beta   90.00
_cell.angle_gamma   90.00
#
_symmetry.space_group_name_H-M   'P 1'
#
loop_
_entity.id
_entity.type
_entity.pdbx_description
1 polymer ?
#
loop_
_entity_poly.entity_id
_entity_poly.type
_entity_poly.pdbx_seq_one_letter_code
_entity_poly.pdbx_strand_id
1 'polypeptide(L)'
;MKLSNLILLSIISVAFFYIQLWDPLLVTPMYVALLGLSLVFGVFTRDINMTHISSFILVLTGSSYIAFSEGFINYITPSENKLLQGTIIYGVQLIVSLSIALLLIFRVQVSRMISKSKQIELTHFDGVFHWIYLYLVLVNLLALLENIAWSYFEMKSWTIIYDNFEGLVYIAYALCSGTLLTMMILSTRQNHTQKPKTS
;
A
#
# COMPACT_ATOMS: atom_id res chain seq x y z
N MET A 1 12.10 23.36 4.89
CA MET A 1 12.11 21.99 5.45
C MET A 1 12.77 21.06 4.44
N LYS A 2 13.68 20.18 4.87
CA LYS A 2 14.22 19.11 4.00
C LYS A 2 13.08 18.15 3.63
N LEU A 3 13.14 17.58 2.43
CA LEU A 3 12.13 16.61 1.95
C LEU A 3 11.96 15.44 2.93
N SER A 4 13.06 14.91 3.44
CA SER A 4 13.07 13.86 4.47
C SER A 4 12.23 14.21 5.70
N ASN A 5 12.28 15.47 6.15
CA ASN A 5 11.55 15.91 7.33
C ASN A 5 10.05 16.03 7.05
N LEU A 6 9.66 16.38 5.81
CA LEU A 6 8.26 16.42 5.40
C LEU A 6 7.67 15.01 5.35
N ILE A 7 8.40 14.08 4.71
CA ILE A 7 8.02 12.66 4.64
C ILE A 7 7.84 12.11 6.06
N LEU A 8 8.84 12.31 6.93
CA LEU A 8 8.81 11.81 8.30
C LEU A 8 7.63 12.41 9.09
N LEU A 9 7.41 13.73 9.00
CA LEU A 9 6.31 14.38 9.70
C LEU A 9 4.95 13.83 9.24
N SER A 10 4.74 13.71 7.92
CA SER A 10 3.49 13.16 7.37
C SER A 10 3.26 11.72 7.81
N ILE A 11 4.30 10.88 7.80
CA ILE A 11 4.22 9.49 8.27
C ILE A 11 3.84 9.45 9.76
N ILE A 12 4.53 10.22 10.62
CA ILE A 12 4.26 10.24 12.06
C ILE A 12 2.84 10.70 12.34
N SER A 13 2.36 11.75 11.65
CA SER A 13 1.00 12.25 11.81
C SER A 13 -0.05 11.21 11.43
N VAL A 14 0.14 10.50 10.30
CA VAL A 14 -0.82 9.45 9.90
C VAL A 14 -0.73 8.24 10.81
N ALA A 15 0.47 7.84 11.23
CA ALA A 15 0.65 6.73 12.16
C ALA A 15 -0.08 6.99 13.49
N PHE A 16 0.10 8.18 14.07
CA PHE A 16 -0.60 8.58 15.29
C PHE A 16 -2.13 8.54 15.11
N PHE A 17 -2.61 9.02 13.95
CA PHE A 17 -4.03 9.00 13.63
C PHE A 17 -4.59 7.56 13.49
N TYR A 18 -3.90 6.65 12.79
CA TYR A 18 -4.33 5.26 12.66
C TYR A 18 -4.24 4.48 13.97
N ILE A 19 -3.23 4.74 14.81
CA ILE A 19 -3.11 4.12 16.14
C ILE A 19 -4.33 4.45 17.01
N GLN A 20 -4.87 5.67 16.92
CA GLN A 20 -6.06 6.06 17.68
C GLN A 20 -7.34 5.36 17.21
N LEU A 21 -7.40 4.95 15.93
CA LEU A 21 -8.55 4.22 15.38
C LEU A 21 -8.49 2.74 15.71
N TRP A 22 -7.35 2.09 15.44
CA TRP A 22 -7.08 0.66 15.65
C TRP A 22 -8.26 -0.27 15.25
N ASP A 23 -8.93 0.05 14.15
CA ASP A 23 -10.09 -0.70 13.65
C ASP A 23 -9.94 -0.95 12.14
N PRO A 24 -9.91 -2.21 11.69
CA PRO A 24 -9.74 -2.55 10.27
C PRO A 24 -10.85 -2.02 9.38
N LEU A 25 -12.07 -1.87 9.93
CA LEU A 25 -13.24 -1.33 9.22
C LEU A 25 -13.13 0.18 8.99
N LEU A 26 -12.24 0.87 9.68
CA LEU A 26 -11.97 2.30 9.51
C LEU A 26 -10.65 2.53 8.78
N VAL A 27 -9.58 1.88 9.22
CA VAL A 27 -8.22 2.12 8.71
C VAL A 27 -8.09 1.70 7.24
N THR A 28 -8.60 0.52 6.86
CA THR A 28 -8.45 0.01 5.49
C THR A 28 -9.22 0.85 4.47
N PRO A 29 -10.51 1.20 4.69
CA PRO A 29 -11.23 2.07 3.76
C PRO A 29 -10.62 3.47 3.66
N MET A 30 -10.13 4.03 4.76
CA MET A 30 -9.45 5.33 4.74
C MET A 30 -8.16 5.30 3.91
N TYR A 31 -7.38 4.23 4.02
CA TYR A 31 -6.18 4.02 3.21
C TYR A 31 -6.53 3.94 1.71
N VAL A 32 -7.52 3.11 1.34
CA VAL A 32 -8.00 2.99 -0.05
C VAL A 32 -8.57 4.32 -0.57
N ALA A 33 -9.31 5.05 0.27
CA ALA A 33 -9.83 6.38 -0.09
C ALA A 33 -8.71 7.38 -0.36
N LEU A 34 -7.64 7.38 0.44
CA LEU A 34 -6.49 8.26 0.21
C LEU A 34 -5.73 7.93 -1.08
N LEU A 35 -5.64 6.65 -1.45
CA LEU A 35 -5.11 6.23 -2.75
C LEU A 35 -5.97 6.78 -3.89
N GLY A 36 -7.31 6.67 -3.78
CA GLY A 36 -8.25 7.24 -4.74
C GLY A 36 -8.11 8.76 -4.85
N LEU A 37 -8.03 9.46 -3.72
CA LEU A 37 -7.83 10.91 -3.67
C LEU A 37 -6.49 11.31 -4.30
N SER A 38 -5.43 10.54 -4.04
CA SER A 38 -4.11 10.75 -4.64
C SER A 38 -4.15 10.57 -6.16
N LEU A 39 -4.85 9.55 -6.66
CA LEU A 39 -5.03 9.34 -8.09
C LEU A 39 -5.75 10.52 -8.75
N VAL A 40 -6.90 10.91 -8.18
CA VAL A 40 -7.69 12.05 -8.67
C VAL A 40 -6.87 13.33 -8.65
N PHE A 41 -6.13 13.57 -7.57
CA PHE A 41 -5.25 14.72 -7.44
C PHE A 41 -4.15 14.73 -8.51
N GLY A 42 -3.44 13.61 -8.73
CA GLY A 42 -2.40 13.50 -9.75
C GLY A 42 -2.94 13.76 -11.16
N VAL A 43 -4.15 13.29 -11.47
CA VAL A 43 -4.82 13.59 -12.74
C VAL A 43 -5.08 15.09 -12.88
N PHE A 44 -5.61 15.75 -11.83
CA PHE A 44 -5.88 17.19 -11.85
C PHE A 44 -4.61 18.04 -11.95
N THR A 45 -3.54 17.65 -11.26
CA THR A 45 -2.25 18.36 -11.31
C THR A 45 -1.40 17.98 -12.52
N ARG A 46 -1.86 17.05 -13.35
CA ARG A 46 -1.15 16.49 -14.51
C ARG A 46 0.19 15.85 -14.14
N ASP A 47 0.28 15.30 -12.93
CA ASP A 47 1.47 14.59 -12.43
C ASP A 47 1.37 13.10 -12.77
N ILE A 48 1.95 12.73 -13.92
CA ILE A 48 1.84 11.36 -14.45
C ILE A 48 2.50 10.31 -13.56
N ASN A 49 3.58 10.68 -12.84
CA ASN A 49 4.28 9.77 -11.96
C ASN A 49 3.38 9.44 -10.76
N MET A 50 2.78 10.47 -10.16
CA MET A 50 1.81 10.31 -9.08
C MET A 50 0.58 9.52 -9.52
N THR A 51 0.00 9.83 -10.69
CA THR A 51 -1.16 9.11 -11.24
C THR A 51 -0.86 7.62 -11.39
N HIS A 52 0.28 7.26 -11.97
CA HIS A 52 0.61 5.85 -12.19
C HIS A 52 0.91 5.10 -10.89
N ILE A 53 1.69 5.70 -9.97
CA ILE A 53 2.01 5.08 -8.67
C ILE A 53 0.72 4.81 -7.89
N SER A 54 -0.12 5.84 -7.74
CA SER A 54 -1.40 5.70 -7.02
C SER A 54 -2.35 4.74 -7.72
N SER A 55 -2.42 4.75 -9.06
CA SER A 55 -3.26 3.82 -9.83
C SER A 55 -2.83 2.36 -9.65
N PHE A 56 -1.54 2.03 -9.78
CA PHE A 56 -1.05 0.65 -9.65
C PHE A 56 -1.35 0.09 -8.26
N ILE A 57 -1.10 0.89 -7.23
CA ILE A 57 -1.38 0.50 -5.86
C ILE A 57 -2.90 0.36 -5.64
N LEU A 58 -3.69 1.34 -6.09
CA LEU A 58 -5.14 1.36 -5.89
C LEU A 58 -5.84 0.19 -6.58
N VAL A 59 -5.44 -0.15 -7.82
CA VAL A 59 -6.07 -1.24 -8.56
C VAL A 59 -5.88 -2.56 -7.80
N LEU A 60 -4.66 -2.90 -7.43
CA LEU A 60 -4.39 -4.19 -6.76
C LEU A 60 -4.91 -4.22 -5.33
N THR A 61 -4.71 -3.16 -4.56
CA THR A 61 -5.19 -3.07 -3.17
C THR A 61 -6.72 -2.98 -3.12
N GLY A 62 -7.32 -2.18 -3.99
CA GLY A 62 -8.76 -1.99 -4.08
C GLY A 62 -9.49 -3.26 -4.54
N SER A 63 -8.95 -3.97 -5.54
CA SER A 63 -9.48 -5.28 -5.94
C SER A 63 -9.40 -6.30 -4.82
N SER A 64 -8.27 -6.34 -4.07
CA SER A 64 -8.13 -7.19 -2.90
C SER A 64 -9.19 -6.83 -1.83
N TYR A 65 -9.29 -5.55 -1.49
CA TYR A 65 -10.28 -5.06 -0.51
C TYR A 65 -11.71 -5.46 -0.86
N ILE A 66 -12.13 -5.26 -2.12
CA ILE A 66 -13.46 -5.67 -2.61
C ILE A 66 -13.63 -7.19 -2.52
N ALA A 67 -12.62 -7.97 -2.92
CA ALA A 67 -12.68 -9.43 -2.87
C ALA A 67 -12.89 -9.98 -1.44
N PHE A 68 -12.29 -9.33 -0.44
CA PHE A 68 -12.48 -9.68 0.96
C PHE A 68 -13.79 -9.13 1.55
N SER A 69 -14.17 -7.89 1.23
CA SER A 69 -15.37 -7.25 1.79
C SER A 69 -16.67 -7.87 1.29
N GLU A 70 -16.74 -8.23 0.01
CA GLU A 70 -17.89 -8.90 -0.61
C GLU A 70 -17.91 -10.41 -0.28
N GLY A 71 -16.92 -10.90 0.47
CA GLY A 71 -16.87 -12.29 0.91
C GLY A 71 -16.55 -13.30 -0.19
N PHE A 72 -16.06 -12.88 -1.37
CA PHE A 72 -15.64 -13.80 -2.43
C PHE A 72 -14.60 -14.81 -1.93
N ILE A 73 -13.66 -14.35 -1.10
CA ILE A 73 -12.62 -15.22 -0.51
C ILE A 73 -13.18 -16.05 0.65
N ASN A 74 -14.16 -15.55 1.40
CA ASN A 74 -14.82 -16.31 2.46
C ASN A 74 -15.70 -17.44 1.91
N TYR A 75 -16.37 -17.25 0.76
CA TYR A 75 -17.25 -18.26 0.15
C TYR A 75 -16.49 -19.50 -0.38
N ILE A 76 -15.25 -19.32 -0.83
CA ILE A 76 -14.41 -20.40 -1.38
C ILE A 76 -13.72 -21.19 -0.26
N THR A 77 -13.79 -20.72 0.98
CA THR A 77 -12.97 -21.20 2.09
C THR A 77 -13.80 -21.97 3.11
N PRO A 78 -13.61 -23.29 3.28
CA PRO A 78 -14.31 -24.05 4.31
C PRO A 78 -13.86 -23.59 5.70
N SER A 79 -14.78 -23.12 6.54
CA SER A 79 -14.50 -22.76 7.95
C SER A 79 -14.00 -23.95 8.79
N GLU A 80 -14.25 -25.17 8.32
CA GLU A 80 -13.80 -26.42 8.94
C GLU A 80 -12.29 -26.67 8.76
N ASN A 81 -11.67 -26.09 7.72
CA ASN A 81 -10.24 -26.27 7.45
C ASN A 81 -9.47 -24.96 7.67
N LYS A 82 -9.09 -24.72 8.93
CA LYS A 82 -8.34 -23.52 9.35
C LYS A 82 -7.02 -23.33 8.61
N LEU A 83 -6.30 -24.42 8.29
CA LEU A 83 -5.06 -24.36 7.54
C LEU A 83 -5.31 -23.81 6.14
N LEU A 84 -6.31 -24.36 5.44
CA LEU A 84 -6.69 -23.90 4.10
C LEU A 84 -7.15 -22.45 4.13
N GLN A 85 -7.94 -22.06 5.14
CA GLN A 85 -8.39 -20.69 5.31
C GLN A 85 -7.24 -19.70 5.48
N GLY A 86 -6.34 -19.92 6.44
CA GLY A 86 -5.19 -19.05 6.63
C GLY A 86 -4.29 -19.01 5.40
N THR A 87 -4.12 -20.15 4.71
CA THR A 87 -3.30 -20.23 3.48
C THR A 87 -3.86 -19.36 2.36
N ILE A 88 -5.17 -19.38 2.15
CA ILE A 88 -5.82 -18.55 1.13
C ILE A 88 -5.71 -17.07 1.51
N ILE A 89 -6.03 -16.70 2.75
CA ILE A 89 -6.02 -15.31 3.20
C ILE A 89 -4.61 -14.70 3.07
N TYR A 90 -3.63 -15.29 3.74
CA TYR A 90 -2.25 -14.77 3.72
C TYR A 90 -1.59 -14.94 2.35
N GLY A 91 -1.93 -16.01 1.62
CA GLY A 91 -1.43 -16.26 0.27
C GLY A 91 -1.91 -15.22 -0.74
N VAL A 92 -3.20 -14.85 -0.73
CA VAL A 92 -3.73 -13.79 -1.60
C VAL A 92 -3.07 -12.45 -1.27
N GLN A 93 -2.98 -12.10 0.02
CA GLN A 93 -2.34 -10.85 0.44
C GLN A 93 -0.85 -10.81 0.07
N LEU A 94 -0.15 -11.94 0.15
CA LEU A 94 1.24 -12.09 -0.30
C LEU A 94 1.36 -11.84 -1.81
N ILE A 95 0.51 -12.48 -2.63
CA ILE A 95 0.53 -12.33 -4.08
C ILE A 95 0.23 -10.88 -4.49
N VAL A 96 -0.77 -10.26 -3.86
CA VAL A 96 -1.13 -8.85 -4.11
C VAL A 96 0.05 -7.94 -3.75
N SER A 97 0.63 -8.10 -2.57
CA SER A 97 1.75 -7.28 -2.10
C SER A 97 2.99 -7.45 -2.99
N LEU A 98 3.28 -8.68 -3.42
CA LEU A 98 4.40 -8.99 -4.31
C LEU A 98 4.19 -8.40 -5.70
N SER A 99 2.97 -8.49 -6.24
CA SER A 99 2.61 -7.91 -7.52
C SER A 99 2.79 -6.39 -7.51
N ILE A 100 2.36 -5.72 -6.44
CA ILE A 100 2.57 -4.28 -6.27
C ILE A 100 4.07 -3.97 -6.16
N ALA A 101 4.83 -4.71 -5.34
CA ALA A 101 6.28 -4.50 -5.21
C ALA A 101 6.99 -4.59 -6.57
N LEU A 102 6.69 -5.62 -7.37
CA LEU A 102 7.27 -5.81 -8.69
C LEU A 102 6.88 -4.69 -9.67
N LEU A 103 5.59 -4.30 -9.68
CA LEU A 103 5.13 -3.17 -10.50
C LEU A 103 5.83 -1.87 -10.11
N LEU A 104 6.10 -1.64 -8.83
CA LEU A 104 6.79 -0.45 -8.35
C LEU A 104 8.30 -0.48 -8.64
N ILE A 105 8.95 -1.64 -8.58
CA ILE A 105 10.36 -1.80 -9.00
C ILE A 105 10.52 -1.44 -10.48
N PHE A 106 9.61 -1.92 -11.32
CA PHE A 106 9.62 -1.68 -12.76
C PHE A 106 8.69 -0.53 -13.19
N ARG A 107 8.35 0.38 -12.27
CA ARG A 107 7.29 1.39 -12.46
C ARG A 107 7.53 2.22 -13.71
N VAL A 108 8.76 2.69 -13.92
CA VAL A 108 9.13 3.56 -15.04
C VAL A 108 8.96 2.83 -16.38
N GLN A 109 9.40 1.58 -16.46
CA GLN A 109 9.29 0.76 -17.67
C GLN A 109 7.82 0.48 -18.00
N VAL A 110 7.05 0.03 -17.00
CA VAL A 110 5.62 -0.24 -17.14
C VAL A 110 4.86 1.03 -17.53
N SER A 111 5.16 2.15 -16.88
CA SER A 111 4.54 3.44 -17.17
C SER A 111 4.79 3.91 -18.59
N ARG A 112 6.02 3.78 -19.09
CA ARG A 112 6.39 4.17 -20.46
C ARG A 112 5.71 3.29 -21.50
N MET A 113 5.52 2.01 -21.18
CA MET A 113 4.75 1.10 -22.04
C MET A 113 3.29 1.53 -22.15
N ILE A 114 2.68 1.98 -21.05
CA ILE A 114 1.26 2.37 -20.99
C ILE A 114 1.01 3.75 -21.62
N SER A 115 1.68 4.82 -21.15
CA SER A 115 1.31 6.19 -21.52
C SER A 115 2.24 6.84 -22.55
N LYS A 116 3.39 6.23 -22.88
CA LYS A 116 4.41 6.74 -23.81
C LYS A 116 4.84 8.21 -23.56
N SER A 117 4.57 8.74 -22.37
CA SER A 117 4.84 10.14 -22.05
C SER A 117 6.32 10.35 -21.72
N LYS A 118 6.86 11.48 -22.19
CA LYS A 118 8.23 11.92 -21.88
C LYS A 118 8.38 12.44 -20.44
N GLN A 119 7.27 12.73 -19.76
CA GLN A 119 7.25 13.21 -18.36
C GLN A 119 7.42 12.08 -17.33
N ILE A 120 7.51 10.83 -17.80
CA ILE A 120 7.73 9.68 -16.93
C ILE A 120 9.21 9.60 -16.54
N GLU A 121 9.46 9.88 -15.27
CA GLU A 121 10.78 9.89 -14.67
C GLU A 121 10.80 9.08 -13.38
N LEU A 122 12.01 8.65 -13.01
CA LEU A 122 12.25 8.00 -11.73
C LEU A 122 12.20 9.07 -10.64
N THR A 123 11.36 8.86 -9.64
CA THR A 123 11.17 9.76 -8.50
C THR A 123 11.73 9.15 -7.23
N HIS A 124 11.95 9.97 -6.19
CA HIS A 124 12.32 9.46 -4.86
C HIS A 124 11.22 8.54 -4.26
N PHE A 125 9.97 8.73 -4.67
CA PHE A 125 8.84 7.96 -4.17
C PHE A 125 8.83 6.52 -4.65
N ASP A 126 9.39 6.23 -5.84
CA ASP A 126 9.58 4.85 -6.31
C ASP A 126 10.39 4.03 -5.33
N GLY A 127 11.46 4.64 -4.80
CA GLY A 127 12.31 4.08 -3.77
C GLY A 127 11.52 3.72 -2.53
N VAL A 128 10.71 4.65 -2.04
CA VAL A 128 9.95 4.48 -0.79
C VAL A 128 8.84 3.44 -0.94
N PHE A 129 8.02 3.53 -1.99
CA PHE A 129 6.86 2.64 -2.14
C PHE A 129 7.25 1.19 -2.35
N HIS A 130 8.26 0.88 -3.17
CA HIS A 130 8.62 -0.54 -3.37
C HIS A 130 9.15 -1.17 -2.08
N TRP A 131 9.90 -0.45 -1.24
CA TRP A 131 10.34 -0.94 0.06
C TRP A 131 9.18 -1.18 1.04
N ILE A 132 8.17 -0.30 1.05
CA ILE A 132 6.96 -0.51 1.85
C ILE A 132 6.25 -1.81 1.43
N TYR A 133 6.15 -2.08 0.14
CA TYR A 133 5.51 -3.30 -0.35
C TYR A 133 6.37 -4.56 -0.17
N LEU A 134 7.70 -4.45 -0.24
CA LEU A 134 8.59 -5.55 0.17
C LEU A 134 8.44 -5.89 1.65
N TYR A 135 8.24 -4.88 2.50
CA TYR A 135 7.90 -5.10 3.91
C TYR A 135 6.57 -5.87 4.05
N LEU A 136 5.51 -5.48 3.33
CA LEU A 136 4.24 -6.21 3.33
C LEU A 136 4.38 -7.65 2.79
N VAL A 137 5.21 -7.87 1.78
CA VAL A 137 5.55 -9.22 1.30
C VAL A 137 6.15 -10.05 2.42
N LEU A 138 7.12 -9.49 3.17
CA LEU A 138 7.75 -10.19 4.29
C LEU A 138 6.74 -10.51 5.40
N VAL A 139 5.90 -9.54 5.80
CA VAL A 139 4.86 -9.74 6.83
C VAL A 139 3.89 -10.84 6.42
N ASN A 140 3.38 -10.81 5.18
CA ASN A 140 2.44 -11.82 4.69
C ASN A 140 3.11 -13.20 4.53
N LEU A 141 4.37 -13.26 4.12
CA LEU A 141 5.13 -14.51 4.05
C LEU A 141 5.31 -15.13 5.44
N LEU A 142 5.70 -14.32 6.42
CA LEU A 142 5.86 -14.80 7.81
C LEU A 142 4.52 -15.24 8.40
N ALA A 143 3.43 -14.51 8.15
CA ALA A 143 2.09 -14.91 8.58
C ALA A 143 1.66 -16.25 7.96
N LEU A 144 1.96 -16.47 6.68
CA LEU A 144 1.68 -17.72 6.00
C LEU A 144 2.50 -18.89 6.59
N LEU A 145 3.80 -18.68 6.83
CA LEU A 145 4.67 -19.68 7.45
C LEU A 145 4.22 -20.01 8.88
N GLU A 146 3.83 -19.00 9.65
CA GLU A 146 3.32 -19.17 11.01
C GLU A 146 1.99 -19.92 11.02
N ASN A 147 1.08 -19.63 10.08
CA ASN A 147 -0.17 -20.38 9.90
C ASN A 147 0.08 -21.87 9.60
N ILE A 148 1.08 -22.18 8.77
CA ILE A 148 1.50 -23.55 8.48
C ILE A 148 2.10 -24.20 9.74
N ALA A 149 3.01 -23.51 10.45
CA ALA A 149 3.59 -24.01 11.68
C ALA A 149 2.55 -24.30 12.78
N TRP A 150 1.59 -23.40 12.94
CA TRP A 150 0.52 -23.53 13.92
C TRP A 150 -0.45 -24.66 13.58
N SER A 151 -0.81 -24.80 12.30
CA SER A 151 -1.86 -25.74 11.86
C SER A 151 -1.35 -27.14 11.53
N TYR A 152 -0.17 -27.25 10.91
CA TYR A 152 0.39 -28.52 10.45
C TYR A 152 1.42 -29.11 11.43
N PHE A 153 2.29 -28.28 12.00
CA PHE A 153 3.32 -28.71 12.95
C PHE A 153 2.89 -28.57 14.43
N GLU A 154 1.65 -28.13 14.68
CA GLU A 154 1.08 -27.92 16.02
C GLU A 154 1.92 -27.00 16.93
N MET A 155 2.72 -26.09 16.35
CA MET A 155 3.56 -25.14 17.09
C MET A 155 2.72 -23.97 17.66
N LYS A 156 1.86 -24.26 18.64
CA LYS A 156 0.87 -23.30 19.17
C LYS A 156 1.46 -22.06 19.85
N SER A 157 2.75 -22.07 20.22
CA SER A 157 3.46 -20.93 20.81
C SER A 157 4.02 -19.93 19.78
N TRP A 158 4.00 -20.28 18.50
CA TRP A 158 4.42 -19.40 17.41
C TRP A 158 3.22 -18.62 16.89
N THR A 159 2.92 -17.50 17.56
CA THR A 159 1.80 -16.59 17.20
C THR A 159 2.26 -15.12 17.10
N ILE A 160 3.57 -14.86 17.03
CA ILE A 160 4.12 -13.49 17.11
C ILE A 160 3.59 -12.62 15.98
N ILE A 161 3.59 -13.13 14.75
CA ILE A 161 3.12 -12.37 13.59
C ILE A 161 1.61 -12.32 13.57
N TYR A 162 0.95 -13.44 13.87
CA TYR A 162 -0.51 -13.52 13.92
C TYR A 162 -1.10 -12.50 14.91
N ASP A 163 -0.58 -12.45 16.14
CA ASP A 163 -1.07 -11.58 17.21
C ASP A 163 -0.84 -10.09 16.91
N ASN A 164 0.13 -9.76 16.06
CA ASN A 164 0.50 -8.39 15.70
C ASN A 164 0.19 -8.03 14.24
N PHE A 165 -0.49 -8.91 13.50
CA PHE A 165 -0.60 -8.82 12.05
C PHE A 165 -1.23 -7.51 11.59
N GLU A 166 -2.35 -7.12 12.21
CA GLU A 166 -3.03 -5.86 11.91
C GLU A 166 -2.14 -4.64 12.14
N GLY A 167 -1.42 -4.62 13.27
CA GLY A 167 -0.50 -3.53 13.60
C GLY A 167 0.63 -3.40 12.58
N LEU A 168 1.19 -4.53 12.14
CA LEU A 168 2.22 -4.56 11.10
C LEU A 168 1.68 -4.02 9.76
N VAL A 169 0.46 -4.41 9.38
CA VAL A 169 -0.20 -3.87 8.18
C VAL A 169 -0.49 -2.37 8.31
N TYR A 170 -0.95 -1.90 9.47
CA TYR A 170 -1.25 -0.48 9.69
C TYR A 170 0.01 0.39 9.66
N ILE A 171 1.17 -0.13 10.09
CA ILE A 171 2.44 0.55 9.90
C ILE A 171 2.71 0.77 8.41
N ALA A 172 2.53 -0.25 7.57
CA ALA A 172 2.68 -0.09 6.12
C ALA A 172 1.69 0.91 5.54
N TYR A 173 0.43 0.87 5.96
CA TYR A 173 -0.59 1.83 5.51
C TYR A 173 -0.26 3.25 5.93
N ALA A 174 0.21 3.47 7.16
CA ALA A 174 0.65 4.79 7.62
C ALA A 174 1.85 5.30 6.82
N LEU A 175 2.85 4.45 6.57
CA LEU A 175 4.00 4.77 5.72
C LEU A 175 3.55 5.15 4.30
N CYS A 176 2.66 4.36 3.71
CA CYS A 176 2.14 4.59 2.37
C CYS A 176 1.35 5.90 2.30
N SER A 177 0.42 6.11 3.22
CA SER A 177 -0.41 7.32 3.33
C SER A 177 0.43 8.58 3.55
N GLY A 178 1.40 8.55 4.47
CA GLY A 178 2.29 9.69 4.70
C GLY A 178 3.15 10.03 3.46
N THR A 179 3.58 9.00 2.72
CA THR A 179 4.32 9.14 1.46
C THR A 179 3.45 9.73 0.36
N LEU A 180 2.20 9.27 0.21
CA LEU A 180 1.22 9.82 -0.73
C LEU A 180 0.93 11.31 -0.46
N LEU A 181 0.66 11.67 0.80
CA LEU A 181 0.44 13.07 1.19
C LEU A 181 1.65 13.94 0.88
N THR A 182 2.85 13.45 1.15
CA THR A 182 4.08 14.19 0.84
C THR A 182 4.22 14.41 -0.67
N MET A 183 3.93 13.38 -1.48
CA MET A 183 3.94 13.48 -2.94
C MET A 183 2.95 14.55 -3.44
N MET A 184 1.74 14.60 -2.90
CA MET A 184 0.75 15.65 -3.22
C MET A 184 1.27 17.06 -2.90
N ILE A 185 1.83 17.26 -1.71
CA ILE A 185 2.35 18.55 -1.26
C ILE A 185 3.47 19.03 -2.18
N LEU A 186 4.37 18.14 -2.60
CA LEU A 186 5.48 18.50 -3.48
C LEU A 186 5.02 18.81 -4.90
N SER A 187 4.11 18.02 -5.44
CA SER A 187 3.51 18.25 -6.76
C SER A 187 2.88 19.65 -6.85
N THR A 188 2.20 20.07 -5.77
CA THR A 188 1.66 21.43 -5.64
C THR A 188 2.75 22.51 -5.67
N ARG A 189 3.85 22.31 -4.94
CA ARG A 189 4.97 23.27 -4.87
C ARG A 189 5.68 23.44 -6.21
N GLN A 190 5.88 22.35 -6.95
CA GLN A 190 6.49 22.38 -8.27
C GLN A 190 5.60 23.14 -9.26
N ASN A 191 4.30 22.90 -9.24
CA ASN A 191 3.33 23.62 -10.08
C ASN A 191 3.25 25.12 -9.78
N HIS A 192 3.37 25.52 -8.51
CA HIS A 192 3.45 26.95 -8.15
C HIS A 192 4.73 27.63 -8.64
N THR A 193 5.85 26.89 -8.67
CA THR A 193 7.14 27.44 -9.11
C THR A 193 7.20 27.57 -10.64
N GLN A 194 6.46 26.71 -11.37
CA GLN A 194 6.38 26.73 -12.84
C GLN A 194 5.32 27.69 -13.41
N LYS A 195 4.47 28.31 -12.58
CA LYS A 195 3.68 29.48 -13.00
C LYS A 195 4.53 30.74 -12.81
N PRO A 196 5.23 31.27 -13.84
CA PRO A 196 5.71 32.63 -13.75
C PRO A 196 4.50 33.54 -13.61
N LYS A 197 4.66 34.60 -12.81
CA LYS A 197 3.75 35.73 -12.72
C LYS A 197 3.30 36.14 -14.13
N THR A 198 2.08 35.80 -14.51
CA THR A 198 1.42 36.41 -15.66
C THR A 198 0.12 37.03 -15.17
N SER A 199 0.08 38.36 -15.33
CA SER A 199 -0.94 39.35 -14.93
C SER A 199 -0.84 39.82 -13.49
#